data_AF-A0A379CG25-F1
#
_entry.id   AF-A0A379CG25-F1
#
_cell.length_a   1.000
_cell.length_b   1.000
_cell.length_c   1.000
_cell.angle_alpha   90.00
_cell.angle_beta   90.00
_cell.angle_gamma   90.00
#
_symmetry.space_group_name_H-M   'P 1'
#
loop_
_entity.id
_entity.type
_entity.pdbx_description
1 polymer ?
#
loop_
_entity_poly.entity_id
_entity_poly.type
_entity_poly.pdbx_seq_one_letter_code
_entity_poly.pdbx_strand_id
1 'polypeptide(L)'
;MQEDLRYMSSEKYYEGVIVNVEGGAVTIDLKGRLGQFKIPNRMLITDYNPQVGQEVGFMLSNPEVLRPEPNEEYIRKMDGQRKIEEKKKFENLTRLEKSILEKTKELEELEKKIKELGLDI
;
A
#
# COMPACT_ATOMS: atom_id res chain seq x y z
N MET A 1 -1.48 24.08 -21.73
CA MET A 1 -1.57 23.51 -20.36
C MET A 1 -0.16 23.44 -19.78
N GLN A 2 0.39 24.59 -19.40
CA GLN A 2 1.70 24.73 -18.74
C GLN A 2 1.72 25.99 -17.84
N GLU A 3 0.54 26.55 -17.53
CA GLU A 3 0.41 27.94 -17.05
C GLU A 3 0.34 28.07 -15.53
N ASP A 4 0.28 26.97 -14.77
CA ASP A 4 0.13 27.02 -13.31
C ASP A 4 1.44 26.86 -12.53
N LEU A 5 2.54 26.39 -13.14
CA LEU A 5 3.84 26.25 -12.47
C LEU A 5 4.54 27.60 -12.41
N ARG A 6 4.83 28.10 -11.20
CA ARG A 6 5.50 29.38 -11.00
C ARG A 6 7.02 29.23 -11.05
N TYR A 7 7.54 28.03 -10.77
CA TYR A 7 8.97 27.73 -10.77
C TYR A 7 9.30 26.68 -11.84
N MET A 8 9.53 27.13 -13.07
CA MET A 8 9.58 26.31 -14.28
C MET A 8 10.80 25.40 -14.45
N SER A 9 11.90 25.55 -13.70
CA SER A 9 13.07 24.66 -13.83
C SER A 9 13.72 24.39 -12.48
N SER A 10 13.74 23.12 -12.11
CA SER A 10 14.39 22.62 -10.89
C SER A 10 14.72 21.13 -11.00
N GLU A 11 14.93 20.62 -12.21
CA GLU A 11 15.20 19.21 -12.45
C GLU A 11 16.47 18.78 -11.70
N LYS A 12 16.31 17.77 -10.85
CA LYS A 12 17.39 17.14 -10.11
C LYS A 12 17.43 15.67 -10.44
N TYR A 13 18.63 15.12 -10.38
CA TYR A 13 18.84 13.69 -10.50
C TYR A 13 18.48 13.03 -9.17
N TYR A 14 17.60 12.04 -9.24
CA TYR A 14 17.21 11.20 -8.12
C TYR A 14 17.58 9.75 -8.42
N GLU A 15 17.96 9.05 -7.37
CA GLU A 15 18.21 7.62 -7.39
C GLU A 15 17.28 6.92 -6.40
N GLY A 16 16.94 5.68 -6.72
CA GLY A 16 16.17 4.83 -5.83
C GLY A 16 16.40 3.35 -6.11
N VAL A 17 15.73 2.52 -5.32
CA VAL A 17 15.74 1.06 -5.46
C VAL A 17 14.31 0.57 -5.58
N ILE A 18 14.05 -0.33 -6.52
CA ILE A 18 12.75 -0.98 -6.63
C ILE A 18 12.53 -1.87 -5.40
N VAL A 19 11.49 -1.58 -4.62
CA VAL A 19 11.15 -2.34 -3.40
C VAL A 19 9.92 -3.24 -3.56
N ASN A 20 9.07 -2.97 -4.55
CA ASN A 20 7.90 -3.78 -4.85
C ASN A 20 7.53 -3.70 -6.34
N VAL A 21 7.10 -4.82 -6.91
CA VAL A 21 6.60 -4.93 -8.28
C VAL A 21 5.22 -5.60 -8.23
N GLU A 22 4.18 -4.81 -8.45
CA GLU A 22 2.80 -5.29 -8.58
C GLU A 22 2.41 -5.29 -10.07
N GLY A 23 1.45 -6.13 -10.47
CA GLY A 23 1.11 -6.41 -11.88
C GLY A 23 0.76 -5.21 -12.78
N GLY A 24 0.72 -3.98 -12.27
CA GLY A 24 0.62 -2.76 -13.07
C GLY A 24 1.43 -1.57 -12.55
N ALA A 25 2.18 -1.71 -11.46
CA ALA A 25 2.94 -0.62 -10.87
C ALA A 25 4.19 -1.10 -10.14
N VAL A 26 5.21 -0.24 -10.11
CA VAL A 26 6.45 -0.45 -9.36
C VAL A 26 6.55 0.61 -8.27
N THR A 27 7.00 0.18 -7.09
CA THR A 27 7.34 1.08 -5.98
C THR A 27 8.86 1.21 -5.88
N ILE A 28 9.34 2.45 -5.92
CA ILE A 28 10.74 2.85 -5.82
C ILE A 28 10.94 3.52 -4.47
N ASP A 29 11.90 3.08 -3.67
CA ASP A 29 12.35 3.79 -2.47
C ASP A 29 13.50 4.72 -2.84
N LEU A 30 13.35 6.01 -2.55
CA LEU A 30 14.33 7.03 -2.92
C LEU A 30 15.51 7.02 -1.95
N LYS A 31 16.73 7.03 -2.51
CA LYS A 31 17.95 7.16 -1.73
C LYS A 31 17.92 8.47 -0.93
N GLY A 32 18.56 8.46 0.25
CA GLY A 32 18.55 9.61 1.16
C GLY A 32 17.31 9.73 2.04
N ARG A 33 16.49 8.67 2.15
CA ARG A 33 15.28 8.61 3.00
C ARG A 33 14.23 9.65 2.60
N LEU A 34 14.09 9.88 1.29
CA LEU A 34 13.13 10.82 0.74
C LEU A 34 11.71 10.21 0.60
N GLY A 35 11.56 8.92 0.92
CA GLY A 35 10.30 8.20 0.87
C GLY A 35 10.14 7.39 -0.41
N GLN A 36 8.90 6.99 -0.70
CA GLN A 36 8.59 6.05 -1.77
C GLN A 36 7.79 6.69 -2.91
N PHE A 37 8.09 6.27 -4.13
CA PHE A 37 7.39 6.63 -5.35
C PHE A 37 6.73 5.38 -5.95
N LYS A 38 5.41 5.39 -6.11
CA LYS A 38 4.70 4.34 -6.85
C LYS A 38 4.37 4.85 -8.24
N ILE A 39 4.90 4.20 -9.27
CA ILE A 39 4.68 4.57 -10.67
C ILE A 39 4.12 3.40 -11.48
N PRO A 40 3.30 3.66 -12.51
CA PRO A 40 2.89 2.63 -13.46
C PRO A 40 4.08 2.03 -14.22
N ASN A 41 4.00 0.74 -14.58
CA ASN A 41 5.08 0.05 -15.30
C ASN A 41 5.47 0.75 -16.62
N ARG A 42 4.50 1.37 -17.29
CA ARG A 42 4.68 2.13 -18.53
C ARG A 42 5.55 3.40 -18.40
N MET A 43 5.89 3.82 -17.18
CA MET A 43 6.84 4.92 -16.93
C MET A 43 8.28 4.43 -16.72
N LEU A 44 8.50 3.12 -16.56
CA LEU A 44 9.84 2.55 -16.49
C LEU A 44 10.42 2.42 -17.89
N ILE A 45 11.64 2.92 -18.05
CA ILE A 45 12.43 2.78 -19.28
C ILE A 45 13.41 1.63 -19.02
N THR A 46 13.15 0.47 -19.60
CA THR A 46 13.96 -0.75 -19.42
C THR A 46 13.70 -1.74 -20.55
N ASP A 47 14.75 -2.47 -20.95
CA ASP A 47 14.65 -3.59 -21.89
C ASP A 47 14.34 -4.93 -21.19
N TYR A 48 14.32 -4.93 -19.86
CA TYR A 48 14.16 -6.12 -19.02
C TYR A 48 12.95 -5.99 -18.09
N ASN A 49 12.43 -7.13 -17.62
CA ASN A 49 11.38 -7.14 -16.61
C ASN A 49 11.90 -6.52 -15.30
N PRO A 50 11.18 -5.54 -14.72
CA PRO A 50 11.54 -4.95 -13.42
C PRO A 50 11.55 -5.98 -12.29
N GLN A 51 12.55 -5.90 -11.43
CA GLN A 51 12.76 -6.77 -10.28
C GLN A 51 13.06 -5.97 -9.02
N VAL A 52 12.69 -6.52 -7.86
CA VAL A 52 13.02 -5.96 -6.55
C VAL A 52 14.54 -5.96 -6.35
N GLY A 53 15.07 -4.86 -5.83
CA GLY A 53 16.49 -4.64 -5.60
C GLY A 53 17.23 -3.92 -6.74
N GLN A 54 16.59 -3.72 -7.89
CA GLN A 54 17.20 -2.97 -9.00
C GLN A 54 17.29 -1.47 -8.67
N GLU A 55 18.43 -0.87 -8.97
CA GLU A 55 18.63 0.57 -8.88
C GLU A 55 17.98 1.27 -10.08
N VAL A 56 17.40 2.44 -9.83
CA VAL A 56 16.80 3.29 -10.84
C VAL A 56 17.29 4.73 -10.66
N GLY A 57 17.49 5.44 -11.76
CA GLY A 57 17.86 6.84 -11.79
C GLY A 57 16.91 7.62 -12.70
N PHE A 58 16.49 8.81 -12.29
CA PHE A 58 15.60 9.65 -13.09
C PHE A 58 15.74 11.12 -12.75
N MET A 59 15.39 11.97 -13.72
CA MET A 59 15.30 13.41 -13.52
C MET A 59 13.89 13.75 -13.05
N LEU A 60 13.78 14.47 -11.93
CA LEU A 60 12.51 14.97 -11.40
C LEU A 60 12.68 16.41 -10.93
N SER A 61 11.70 17.27 -11.19
CA SER A 61 11.63 18.59 -10.57
C SER A 61 11.03 18.51 -9.16
N ASN A 62 11.32 19.49 -8.31
CA ASN A 62 10.63 19.58 -7.03
C ASN A 62 9.12 19.80 -7.25
N PRO A 63 8.24 19.14 -6.48
CA PRO A 63 6.80 19.38 -6.59
C PRO A 63 6.44 20.79 -6.07
N GLU A 64 5.65 21.53 -6.85
CA GLU A 64 5.14 22.86 -6.47
C GLU A 64 3.69 22.77 -6.00
N VAL A 65 3.39 23.47 -4.90
CA VAL A 65 2.00 23.67 -4.44
C VAL A 65 1.38 24.80 -5.26
N LEU A 66 0.49 24.46 -6.19
CA LEU A 66 -0.07 25.41 -7.15
C LEU A 66 -0.98 26.47 -6.52
N ARG A 67 -1.70 26.11 -5.44
CA ARG A 67 -2.70 26.95 -4.77
C ARG A 67 -2.66 26.75 -3.25
N PRO A 68 -2.94 27.80 -2.46
CA PRO A 68 -2.98 27.67 -1.01
C PRO A 68 -4.22 26.90 -0.52
N GLU A 69 -5.34 26.98 -1.23
CA GLU A 69 -6.56 26.25 -0.88
C GLU A 69 -6.45 24.76 -1.28
N PRO A 70 -6.79 23.83 -0.39
CA PRO A 70 -6.87 22.41 -0.73
C PRO A 70 -7.98 22.11 -1.75
N ASN A 71 -7.80 21.06 -2.54
CA ASN A 71 -8.85 20.56 -3.44
C ASN A 71 -9.94 19.82 -2.63
N GLU A 72 -11.04 20.51 -2.33
CA GLU A 72 -12.16 19.96 -1.54
C GLU A 72 -12.78 18.70 -2.15
N GLU A 73 -12.93 18.65 -3.48
CA GLU A 73 -13.52 17.49 -4.16
C GLU A 73 -12.64 16.25 -3.94
N TYR A 74 -11.32 16.42 -4.05
CA TYR A 74 -10.38 15.36 -3.82
C TYR A 74 -10.37 14.89 -2.36
N ILE A 75 -10.43 15.84 -1.40
CA ILE A 75 -10.56 15.52 0.03
C ILE A 75 -11.82 14.68 0.28
N ARG A 76 -12.98 15.10 -0.25
CA ARG A 76 -14.25 14.35 -0.10
C ARG A 76 -14.15 12.93 -0.66
N LYS A 77 -13.51 12.75 -1.81
CA LYS A 77 -13.28 11.42 -2.40
C LYS A 77 -12.35 10.57 -1.55
N MET A 78 -11.26 11.13 -1.04
CA MET A 78 -10.33 10.44 -0.14
C MET A 78 -11.02 9.97 1.14
N ASP A 79 -11.82 10.83 1.77
CA ASP A 79 -12.54 10.48 2.99
C ASP A 79 -13.63 9.43 2.74
N GLY A 80 -14.32 9.50 1.60
CA GLY A 80 -15.24 8.45 1.17
C GLY A 80 -14.56 7.10 1.02
N GLN A 81 -13.39 7.08 0.36
CA GLN A 81 -12.59 5.87 0.17
C GLN A 81 -12.11 5.28 1.51
N ARG A 82 -11.61 6.12 2.41
CA ARG A 82 -11.19 5.71 3.77
C ARG A 82 -12.32 5.04 4.54
N LYS A 83 -13.53 5.63 4.53
CA LYS A 83 -14.71 5.04 5.19
C LYS A 83 -15.08 3.66 4.62
N ILE A 84 -14.97 3.49 3.31
CA ILE A 84 -15.22 2.20 2.65
C ILE A 84 -14.19 1.15 3.08
N GLU A 85 -12.91 1.53 3.16
CA GLU A 85 -11.83 0.65 3.61
C GLU A 85 -11.98 0.25 5.07
N GLU A 86 -12.32 1.20 5.95
CA GLU A 86 -12.60 0.94 7.36
C GLU A 86 -13.78 -0.02 7.53
N LYS A 87 -14.87 0.18 6.78
CA LYS A 87 -16.02 -0.73 6.80
C LYS A 87 -15.63 -2.15 6.36
N LYS A 88 -14.84 -2.30 5.30
CA LYS A 88 -14.34 -3.60 4.84
C LYS A 88 -13.46 -4.28 5.90
N LYS A 89 -12.57 -3.52 6.55
CA LYS A 89 -11.74 -4.04 7.66
C LYS A 89 -12.61 -4.53 8.81
N PHE A 90 -13.60 -3.74 9.22
CA PHE A 90 -14.53 -4.12 10.28
C PHE A 90 -15.31 -5.39 9.93
N GLU A 91 -15.90 -5.46 8.73
CA GLU A 91 -16.62 -6.65 8.26
C GLU A 91 -15.74 -7.90 8.24
N ASN A 92 -14.48 -7.78 7.80
CA ASN A 92 -13.52 -8.88 7.81
C ASN A 92 -13.16 -9.34 9.23
N LEU A 93 -12.96 -8.40 10.16
CA LEU A 93 -12.69 -8.70 11.57
C LEU A 93 -13.86 -9.45 12.21
N THR A 94 -15.09 -8.97 12.00
CA THR A 94 -16.29 -9.64 12.52
C THR A 94 -16.44 -11.07 11.99
N ARG A 95 -16.10 -11.31 10.71
CA ARG A 95 -16.11 -12.67 10.14
C ARG A 95 -15.06 -13.57 10.81
N LEU A 96 -13.87 -13.03 11.03
CA LEU A 96 -12.77 -13.77 11.67
C LEU A 96 -13.11 -14.11 13.12
N GLU A 97 -13.66 -13.16 13.89
CA GLU A 97 -14.11 -13.37 15.27
C GLU A 97 -15.13 -14.50 15.38
N LYS A 98 -16.11 -14.54 14.47
CA LYS A 98 -17.10 -15.63 14.42
C LYS A 98 -16.44 -16.98 14.16
N SER A 99 -15.52 -17.04 13.20
CA SER A 99 -14.80 -18.29 12.87
C SER A 99 -13.93 -18.78 14.04
N ILE A 100 -13.28 -17.85 14.76
CA ILE A 100 -12.50 -18.19 15.95
C ILE A 100 -13.42 -18.76 17.04
N LEU A 101 -14.55 -18.10 17.31
CA LEU A 101 -15.50 -18.54 18.33
C LEU A 101 -16.07 -19.94 18.06
N GLU A 102 -16.34 -20.26 16.79
CA GLU A 102 -16.80 -21.59 16.38
C GLU A 102 -15.71 -22.65 16.61
N LYS A 103 -14.48 -22.36 16.16
CA LYS A 103 -13.32 -23.25 16.39
C LYS A 103 -12.99 -23.47 17.86
N THR A 104 -13.13 -22.45 18.71
CA THR A 104 -12.88 -22.60 20.16
C THR A 104 -13.89 -23.53 20.81
N LYS A 105 -15.17 -23.49 20.38
CA LYS A 105 -16.19 -24.43 20.87
C LYS A 105 -15.91 -25.86 20.43
N GLU A 106 -15.54 -26.05 19.16
CA GLU A 106 -15.14 -27.36 18.64
C GLU A 106 -13.94 -27.93 19.43
N LEU A 107 -12.95 -27.08 19.76
CA LEU A 107 -11.80 -27.47 20.56
C LEU A 107 -12.22 -27.94 21.97
N GLU A 108 -13.07 -27.17 22.65
CA GLU A 108 -13.60 -27.54 23.98
C GLU A 108 -14.36 -28.88 23.96
N GLU A 109 -15.13 -29.14 22.89
CA GLU A 109 -15.83 -30.43 22.72
C GLU A 109 -14.85 -31.60 22.49
N LEU A 110 -13.79 -31.37 21.71
CA LEU A 110 -12.75 -32.38 21.49
C LEU A 110 -11.96 -32.66 22.77
N GLU A 111 -11.61 -31.62 23.55
CA GLU A 111 -10.94 -31.76 24.85
C GLU A 111 -11.78 -32.59 25.83
N LYS A 112 -13.10 -32.35 25.88
CA LYS A 112 -14.01 -33.18 26.68
C LYS A 112 -14.01 -34.64 26.22
N LYS A 113 -14.08 -34.90 24.92
CA LYS A 113 -14.04 -36.26 24.36
C LYS A 113 -12.72 -36.97 24.66
N ILE A 114 -11.58 -36.28 24.55
CA ILE A 114 -10.25 -36.85 24.88
C ILE A 114 -10.20 -37.26 26.36
N LYS A 115 -10.69 -36.39 27.25
CA LYS A 115 -10.78 -36.67 28.69
C LYS A 115 -11.71 -37.85 29.00
N GLU A 116 -12.82 -38.00 28.28
CA GLU A 116 -13.74 -39.13 28.41
C GLU A 116 -13.16 -40.46 27.90
N LEU A 117 -12.27 -40.41 26.90
CA LEU A 117 -11.59 -41.58 26.33
C LEU A 117 -10.40 -42.08 27.18
N GLY A 118 -10.09 -41.42 28.31
CA GLY A 118 -9.00 -41.81 29.21
C GLY A 118 -7.61 -41.70 28.59
N LEU A 119 -7.48 -40.96 27.48
CA LEU A 119 -6.20 -40.61 26.86
C LEU A 119 -5.73 -39.31 27.52
N ASP A 120 -5.20 -39.42 28.74
CA ASP A 120 -4.50 -38.31 29.38
C ASP A 120 -3.25 -37.98 28.56
N ILE A 121 -3.10 -36.71 28.14
CA ILE A 121 -1.84 -36.11 27.69
C ILE A 121 -1.21 -35.39 28.88
#